data_AF-A0A9E3VZF9-F1
#
_entry.id   AF-A0A9E3VZF9-F1
#
_cell.length_a   1.000
_cell.length_b   1.000
_cell.length_c   1.000
_cell.angle_alpha   90.00
_cell.angle_beta   90.00
_cell.angle_gamma   90.00
#
_symmetry.space_group_name_H-M   'P 1'
#
loop_
_entity.id
_entity.type
_entity.pdbx_description
1 polymer ?
#
loop_
_entity_poly.entity_id
_entity_poly.type
_entity_poly.pdbx_seq_one_letter_code
_entity_poly.pdbx_strand_id
1 'polypeptide(L)'
;MPAESLALVQDAPSLAGKNIYFSEAFKEASQFDRSDAGISRYAGLLRLMGANLFTLEWRKGIPATADLVVIPGPTSDLAPDVAARLWAYIQRGGRVLLLVDAVDERGNPSRALPATKGLFELTWNDLGLHALDDVVVVEGAVRTVDVTETDRDGNVTAQYSIDSPELSLGFETGLVSESHPITEGLDMGASPASGEGDSSDAALSQFVFWGARSLEIDASLQNQVVTPLIFVDQPNLYGETDYATYVRTNGAVEYNIGSDSARGPLILAASLENPTVG
;
A
#
# COMPACT_ATOMS: atom_id res chain seq x y z
N MET A 1 -20.53 4.54 9.79
CA MET A 1 -20.25 3.28 9.07
C MET A 1 -21.33 3.14 8.02
N PRO A 2 -20.98 2.96 6.74
CA PRO A 2 -21.93 2.58 5.70
C PRO A 2 -22.65 1.28 6.10
N ALA A 3 -23.89 1.08 5.66
CA ALA A 3 -24.69 -0.11 5.98
C ALA A 3 -24.03 -1.41 5.47
N GLU A 4 -23.29 -1.32 4.36
CA GLU A 4 -22.57 -2.42 3.71
C GLU A 4 -21.40 -2.95 4.57
N SER A 5 -20.68 -2.05 5.26
CA SER A 5 -19.61 -2.45 6.18
C SER A 5 -20.12 -3.24 7.38
N LEU A 6 -21.43 -3.14 7.70
CA LEU A 6 -22.04 -3.89 8.80
C LEU A 6 -22.46 -5.30 8.36
N ALA A 7 -22.82 -5.48 7.07
CA ALA A 7 -23.19 -6.79 6.50
C ALA A 7 -21.96 -7.71 6.41
N LEU A 8 -20.83 -7.19 5.91
CA LEU A 8 -19.56 -7.93 5.88
C LEU A 8 -19.09 -8.39 7.27
N VAL A 9 -19.42 -7.63 8.33
CA VAL A 9 -19.06 -7.98 9.71
C VAL A 9 -19.91 -9.11 10.27
N GLN A 10 -21.16 -9.28 9.80
CA GLN A 10 -22.03 -10.33 10.32
C GLN A 10 -21.57 -11.73 9.92
N ASP A 11 -20.94 -11.86 8.75
CA ASP A 11 -20.40 -13.13 8.25
C ASP A 11 -18.88 -13.28 8.50
N ALA A 12 -18.21 -12.24 8.98
CA ALA A 12 -16.78 -12.29 9.26
C ALA A 12 -16.47 -13.14 10.51
N PRO A 13 -15.32 -13.85 10.53
CA PRO A 13 -14.87 -14.59 11.70
C PRO A 13 -14.73 -13.68 12.93
N SER A 14 -15.18 -14.16 14.09
CA SER A 14 -14.98 -13.46 15.36
C SER A 14 -13.48 -13.32 15.66
N LEU A 15 -13.07 -12.13 16.11
CA LEU A 15 -11.73 -11.86 16.62
C LEU A 15 -11.70 -11.83 18.16
N ALA A 16 -12.72 -12.41 18.80
CA ALA A 16 -12.83 -12.46 20.26
C ALA A 16 -11.56 -13.04 20.90
N GLY A 17 -10.95 -12.26 21.79
CA GLY A 17 -9.75 -12.65 22.53
C GLY A 17 -8.43 -12.50 21.76
N LYS A 18 -8.46 -12.03 20.50
CA LYS A 18 -7.26 -11.73 19.72
C LYS A 18 -6.63 -10.41 20.16
N ASN A 19 -5.32 -10.42 20.39
CA ASN A 19 -4.56 -9.24 20.79
C ASN A 19 -3.84 -8.65 19.58
N ILE A 20 -4.29 -7.48 19.15
CA ILE A 20 -3.77 -6.77 17.98
C ILE A 20 -3.01 -5.53 18.46
N TYR A 21 -1.77 -5.39 18.01
CA TYR A 21 -0.87 -4.31 18.42
C TYR A 21 -0.62 -3.34 17.26
N PHE A 22 -0.93 -2.08 17.44
CA PHE A 22 -0.69 -1.01 16.47
C PHE A 22 0.64 -0.31 16.74
N SER A 23 1.49 -0.17 15.72
CA SER A 23 2.66 0.71 15.77
C SER A 23 2.25 2.17 15.62
N GLU A 24 2.90 3.05 16.39
CA GLU A 24 2.75 4.52 16.32
C GLU A 24 4.13 5.23 16.43
N ALA A 25 5.23 4.49 16.33
CA ALA A 25 6.58 5.00 16.61
C ALA A 25 7.27 5.68 15.42
N PHE A 26 6.75 5.48 14.22
CA PHE A 26 7.24 6.00 12.94
C PHE A 26 6.25 7.01 12.34
N LYS A 27 5.51 7.69 13.24
CA LYS A 27 4.46 8.66 12.95
C LYS A 27 3.32 8.09 12.10
N GLU A 28 3.02 6.81 12.30
CA GLU A 28 1.81 6.19 11.79
C GLU A 28 0.57 6.87 12.39
N ALA A 29 -0.55 6.78 11.68
CA ALA A 29 -1.83 7.23 12.20
C ALA A 29 -2.22 6.42 13.45
N SER A 30 -2.56 7.12 14.53
CA SER A 30 -3.02 6.46 15.75
C SER A 30 -4.34 5.73 15.51
N GLN A 31 -4.56 4.61 16.20
CA GLN A 31 -5.85 3.91 16.23
C GLN A 31 -7.03 4.77 16.74
N PHE A 32 -6.75 5.94 17.31
CA PHE A 32 -7.74 6.92 17.75
C PHE A 32 -7.89 8.11 16.79
N ASP A 33 -7.08 8.20 15.75
CA ASP A 33 -7.12 9.30 14.79
C ASP A 33 -8.36 9.20 13.89
N ARG A 34 -9.16 10.27 13.90
CA ARG A 34 -10.41 10.41 13.15
C ARG A 34 -10.27 11.31 11.93
N SER A 35 -9.06 11.78 11.63
CA SER A 35 -8.74 12.50 10.40
C SER A 35 -8.97 11.60 9.18
N ASP A 36 -8.90 12.19 7.98
CA ASP A 36 -9.03 11.42 6.74
C ASP A 36 -7.85 10.45 6.52
N ALA A 37 -6.69 10.74 7.12
CA ALA A 37 -5.53 9.83 7.18
C ALA A 37 -5.60 8.84 8.36
N GLY A 38 -6.62 8.96 9.22
CA GLY A 38 -6.72 8.21 10.47
C GLY A 38 -7.21 6.77 10.30
N ILE A 39 -6.66 5.84 11.10
CA ILE A 39 -7.02 4.40 11.05
C ILE A 39 -8.13 4.02 12.04
N SER A 40 -8.77 4.99 12.71
CA SER A 40 -9.76 4.71 13.76
C SER A 40 -11.02 3.96 13.29
N ARG A 41 -11.41 4.10 12.02
CA ARG A 41 -12.54 3.35 11.45
C ARG A 41 -12.22 1.85 11.39
N TYR A 42 -11.02 1.51 10.91
CA TYR A 42 -10.51 0.13 10.90
C TYR A 42 -10.31 -0.41 12.32
N ALA A 43 -9.72 0.37 13.23
CA ALA A 43 -9.61 -0.03 14.63
C ALA A 43 -10.99 -0.25 15.29
N GLY A 44 -11.97 0.60 14.98
CA GLY A 44 -13.35 0.44 15.43
C GLY A 44 -13.99 -0.86 14.94
N LEU A 45 -13.74 -1.23 13.69
CA LEU A 45 -14.18 -2.49 13.08
C LEU A 45 -13.60 -3.71 13.83
N LEU A 46 -12.29 -3.72 14.07
CA LEU A 46 -11.64 -4.82 14.80
C LEU A 46 -12.19 -4.97 16.23
N ARG A 47 -12.48 -3.86 16.92
CA ARG A 47 -13.10 -3.88 18.25
C ARG A 47 -14.52 -4.43 18.19
N LEU A 48 -15.29 -4.07 17.17
CA LEU A 48 -16.65 -4.60 16.95
C LEU A 48 -16.62 -6.13 16.77
N MET A 49 -15.58 -6.65 16.12
CA MET A 49 -15.34 -8.09 15.94
C MET A 49 -14.78 -8.78 17.20
N GLY A 50 -14.55 -8.05 18.30
CA GLY A 50 -14.13 -8.59 19.60
C GLY A 50 -12.62 -8.59 19.86
N ALA A 51 -11.81 -7.98 19.00
CA ALA A 51 -10.36 -7.90 19.21
C ALA A 51 -9.98 -6.95 20.36
N ASN A 52 -8.94 -7.30 21.10
CA ASN A 52 -8.26 -6.42 22.05
C ASN A 52 -7.19 -5.62 21.32
N LEU A 53 -7.32 -4.29 21.32
CA LEU A 53 -6.37 -3.43 20.63
C LEU A 53 -5.40 -2.75 21.61
N PHE A 54 -4.12 -2.77 21.28
CA PHE A 54 -3.05 -2.19 22.07
C PHE A 54 -2.14 -1.33 21.19
N THR A 55 -1.45 -0.36 21.80
CA THR A 55 -0.32 0.32 21.15
C THR A 55 0.96 -0.47 21.42
N LEU A 56 1.77 -0.69 20.39
CA LEU A 56 3.03 -1.41 20.48
C LEU A 56 4.13 -0.52 21.05
N GLU A 57 4.72 -0.95 22.17
CA GLU A 57 5.89 -0.30 22.75
C GLU A 57 7.17 -1.02 22.31
N TRP A 58 7.76 -0.58 21.20
CA TRP A 58 8.94 -1.22 20.57
C TRP A 58 10.12 -1.47 21.53
N ARG A 59 10.30 -0.61 22.53
CA ARG A 59 11.36 -0.77 23.55
C ARG A 59 11.20 -2.02 24.41
N LYS A 60 9.96 -2.46 24.64
CA LYS A 60 9.64 -3.69 25.38
C LYS A 60 9.63 -4.92 24.47
N GLY A 61 9.69 -4.73 23.16
CA GLY A 61 9.56 -5.78 22.15
C GLY A 61 8.10 -6.15 21.86
N ILE A 62 7.92 -7.00 20.85
CA ILE A 62 6.61 -7.53 20.48
C ILE A 62 6.21 -8.59 21.51
N PRO A 63 5.07 -8.45 22.20
CA PRO A 63 4.62 -9.43 23.20
C PRO A 63 4.39 -10.81 22.59
N ALA A 64 4.73 -11.87 23.32
CA ALA A 64 4.44 -13.25 22.91
C ALA A 64 2.94 -13.54 22.78
N THR A 65 2.08 -12.70 23.37
CA THR A 65 0.62 -12.77 23.28
C THR A 65 0.05 -12.04 22.07
N ALA A 66 0.89 -11.43 21.21
CA ALA A 66 0.44 -10.70 20.03
C ALA A 66 -0.01 -11.68 18.94
N ASP A 67 -1.29 -11.60 18.56
CA ASP A 67 -1.86 -12.35 17.44
C ASP A 67 -1.64 -11.65 16.10
N LEU A 68 -1.48 -10.33 16.10
CA LEU A 68 -1.23 -9.50 14.93
C LEU A 68 -0.51 -8.21 15.33
N VAL A 69 0.49 -7.81 14.55
CA VAL A 69 1.09 -6.47 14.58
C VAL A 69 0.60 -5.70 13.35
N VAL A 70 0.07 -4.50 13.54
CA VAL A 70 -0.34 -3.60 12.47
C VAL A 70 0.62 -2.41 12.43
N ILE A 71 1.17 -2.13 11.25
CA ILE A 71 1.99 -0.95 10.97
C ILE A 71 1.25 -0.14 9.91
N PRO A 72 0.41 0.82 10.33
CA PRO A 72 -0.48 1.53 9.40
C PRO A 72 0.19 2.79 8.84
N GLY A 73 0.83 2.67 7.67
CA GLY A 73 1.34 3.84 6.95
C GLY A 73 2.47 4.55 7.69
N PRO A 74 3.65 3.92 7.89
CA PRO A 74 4.79 4.62 8.46
C PRO A 74 5.19 5.77 7.53
N THR A 75 5.50 6.94 8.11
CA THR A 75 5.95 8.12 7.34
C THR A 75 7.46 8.34 7.44
N SER A 76 8.14 7.48 8.20
CA SER A 76 9.60 7.38 8.26
C SER A 76 10.04 5.93 8.22
N ASP A 77 11.27 5.71 7.76
CA ASP A 77 11.90 4.39 7.75
C ASP A 77 11.97 3.77 9.17
N LEU A 78 11.89 2.44 9.23
CA LEU A 78 12.01 1.72 10.50
C LEU A 78 13.45 1.78 10.98
N ALA A 79 13.63 2.00 12.29
CA ALA A 79 14.96 1.91 12.88
C ALA A 79 15.53 0.49 12.69
N PRO A 80 16.85 0.32 12.47
CA PRO A 80 17.43 -1.00 12.18
C PRO A 80 17.12 -2.07 13.24
N ASP A 81 17.10 -1.69 14.51
CA ASP A 81 16.76 -2.61 15.60
C ASP A 81 15.28 -3.01 15.59
N VAL A 82 14.39 -2.11 15.15
CA VAL A 82 12.97 -2.38 14.98
C VAL A 82 12.72 -3.28 13.76
N ALA A 83 13.35 -2.99 12.63
CA ALA A 83 13.29 -3.85 11.44
C ALA A 83 13.77 -5.28 11.75
N ALA A 84 14.90 -5.42 12.46
CA ALA A 84 15.43 -6.72 12.88
C ALA A 84 14.48 -7.47 13.84
N ARG A 85 13.83 -6.76 14.78
CA ARG A 85 12.83 -7.35 15.68
C ARG A 85 11.61 -7.83 14.93
N LEU A 86 11.13 -7.05 13.97
CA LEU A 86 9.96 -7.41 13.15
C LEU A 86 10.27 -8.61 12.26
N TRP A 87 11.42 -8.61 11.60
CA TRP A 87 11.89 -9.76 10.83
C TRP A 87 11.99 -11.01 11.70
N ALA A 88 12.60 -10.93 12.89
CA ALA A 88 12.67 -12.07 13.81
C ALA A 88 11.30 -12.54 14.33
N TYR A 89 10.31 -11.64 14.42
CA TYR A 89 8.93 -11.98 14.77
C TYR A 89 8.25 -12.74 13.63
N ILE A 90 8.37 -12.25 12.38
CA ILE A 90 7.85 -12.90 11.18
C ILE A 90 8.44 -14.32 11.03
N GLN A 91 9.77 -14.45 11.18
CA GLN A 91 10.47 -15.74 11.09
C GLN A 91 10.08 -16.75 12.20
N ARG A 92 9.25 -16.35 13.16
CA ARG A 92 8.73 -17.22 14.23
C ARG A 92 7.22 -17.47 14.11
N GLY A 93 6.61 -17.17 12.95
CA GLY A 93 5.17 -17.31 12.72
C GLY A 93 4.36 -16.11 13.24
N GLY A 94 5.04 -14.99 13.50
CA GLY A 94 4.38 -13.74 13.86
C GLY A 94 3.66 -13.12 12.68
N ARG A 95 2.45 -12.59 12.90
CA ARG A 95 1.60 -12.03 11.84
C ARG A 95 1.72 -10.52 11.80
N VAL A 96 1.92 -9.98 10.61
CA VAL A 96 2.08 -8.54 10.40
C VAL A 96 1.14 -8.08 9.28
N LEU A 97 0.37 -7.03 9.55
CA LEU A 97 -0.29 -6.24 8.53
C LEU A 97 0.51 -4.95 8.33
N LEU A 98 1.11 -4.81 7.16
CA LEU A 98 1.89 -3.64 6.78
C LEU A 98 1.13 -2.87 5.71
N LEU A 99 0.80 -1.61 6.01
CA LEU A 99 0.24 -0.68 5.03
C LEU A 99 1.33 0.32 4.68
N VAL A 100 1.60 0.52 3.39
CA VAL A 100 2.66 1.41 2.93
C VAL A 100 2.07 2.44 1.99
N ASP A 101 2.14 3.69 2.43
CA ASP A 101 1.67 4.82 1.63
C ASP A 101 2.71 5.18 0.56
N ALA A 102 2.22 5.51 -0.63
CA ALA A 102 3.06 6.00 -1.72
C ALA A 102 3.42 7.47 -1.59
N VAL A 103 2.57 8.24 -0.90
CA VAL A 103 2.72 9.68 -0.72
C VAL A 103 2.49 10.09 0.73
N ASP A 104 3.09 11.21 1.14
CA ASP A 104 2.83 11.84 2.43
C ASP A 104 1.55 12.70 2.40
N GLU A 105 1.16 13.26 3.55
CA GLU A 105 0.00 14.15 3.70
C GLU A 105 0.03 15.39 2.79
N ARG A 106 1.18 15.71 2.20
CA ARG A 106 1.39 16.85 1.28
C ARG A 106 1.44 16.41 -0.19
N GLY A 107 1.27 15.13 -0.47
CA GLY A 107 1.33 14.56 -1.81
C GLY A 107 2.74 14.35 -2.36
N ASN A 108 3.80 14.42 -1.53
CA ASN A 108 5.15 14.08 -1.96
C ASN A 108 5.37 12.56 -1.85
N PRO A 109 6.25 11.94 -2.66
CA PRO A 109 6.62 10.54 -2.48
C PRO A 109 7.02 10.22 -1.04
N SER A 110 6.46 9.13 -0.53
CA SER A 110 6.81 8.60 0.78
C SER A 110 8.28 8.19 0.79
N ARG A 111 8.96 8.49 1.91
CA ARG A 111 10.36 8.07 2.15
C ARG A 111 10.45 6.94 3.17
N ALA A 112 9.31 6.42 3.60
CA ALA A 112 9.25 5.31 4.52
C ALA A 112 9.44 4.00 3.78
N LEU A 113 10.11 3.04 4.45
CA LEU A 113 10.31 1.69 3.93
C LEU A 113 10.79 1.66 2.47
N PRO A 114 11.96 2.22 2.17
CA PRO A 114 12.45 2.18 0.80
C PRO A 114 12.84 0.75 0.39
N ALA A 115 12.67 0.44 -0.90
CA ALA A 115 12.71 -0.92 -1.44
C ALA A 115 14.07 -1.61 -1.24
N THR A 116 15.14 -0.82 -1.17
CA THR A 116 16.54 -1.28 -1.22
C THR A 116 17.27 -1.24 0.12
N LYS A 117 16.57 -1.02 1.24
CA LYS A 117 17.18 -1.11 2.58
C LYS A 117 16.18 -1.50 3.67
N GLY A 118 16.70 -1.75 4.87
CA GLY A 118 15.87 -1.90 6.07
C GLY A 118 14.97 -3.14 5.99
N LEU A 119 13.70 -2.98 6.35
CA LEU A 119 12.76 -4.12 6.36
C LEU A 119 12.59 -4.74 4.97
N PHE A 120 12.47 -3.93 3.91
CA PHE A 120 12.22 -4.45 2.57
C PHE A 120 13.42 -5.13 1.95
N GLU A 121 14.64 -4.71 2.26
CA GLU A 121 15.82 -5.47 1.88
C GLU A 121 15.85 -6.84 2.58
N LEU A 122 15.42 -6.93 3.85
CA LEU A 122 15.32 -8.20 4.56
C LEU A 122 14.23 -9.11 3.99
N THR A 123 13.03 -8.58 3.74
CA THR A 123 11.91 -9.38 3.19
C THR A 123 12.15 -9.75 1.74
N TRP A 124 12.82 -8.92 0.95
CA TRP A 124 13.21 -9.26 -0.41
C TRP A 124 14.17 -10.46 -0.43
N ASN A 125 15.27 -10.37 0.33
CA ASN A 125 16.32 -11.40 0.31
C ASN A 125 15.86 -12.75 0.85
N ASP A 126 15.03 -12.77 1.89
CA ASP A 126 14.63 -14.02 2.55
C ASP A 126 13.25 -14.52 2.12
N LEU A 127 12.37 -13.60 1.72
CA LEU A 127 10.95 -13.87 1.51
C LEU A 127 10.43 -13.52 0.10
N GLY A 128 11.22 -12.80 -0.70
CA GLY A 128 10.91 -12.52 -2.11
C GLY A 128 9.76 -11.55 -2.29
N LEU A 129 9.53 -10.63 -1.33
CA LEU A 129 8.49 -9.60 -1.43
C LEU A 129 8.98 -8.27 -0.88
N HIS A 130 8.74 -7.21 -1.63
CA HIS A 130 8.83 -5.83 -1.17
C HIS A 130 7.91 -4.90 -1.98
N ALA A 131 7.71 -3.67 -1.50
CA ALA A 131 7.14 -2.60 -2.33
C ALA A 131 8.25 -1.84 -3.05
N LEU A 132 8.00 -1.42 -4.29
CA LEU A 132 8.92 -0.62 -5.11
C LEU A 132 8.91 0.84 -4.71
N ASP A 133 10.01 1.57 -4.94
CA ASP A 133 10.12 3.03 -4.67
C ASP A 133 9.40 3.86 -5.75
N ASP A 134 8.21 3.44 -6.15
CA ASP A 134 7.36 4.09 -7.15
C ASP A 134 6.09 4.69 -6.53
N VAL A 135 5.39 5.48 -7.34
CA VAL A 135 4.02 5.92 -7.06
C VAL A 135 3.16 5.44 -8.22
N VAL A 136 2.18 4.59 -7.93
CA VAL A 136 1.22 4.13 -8.93
C VAL A 136 0.35 5.32 -9.36
N VAL A 137 0.44 5.67 -10.64
CA VAL A 137 -0.22 6.83 -11.25
C VAL A 137 -1.08 6.42 -12.43
N VAL A 138 -2.17 7.16 -12.63
CA VAL A 138 -2.99 7.13 -13.84
C VAL A 138 -2.58 8.28 -14.75
N GLU A 139 -2.24 7.97 -15.99
CA GLU A 139 -2.06 8.99 -17.02
C GLU A 139 -3.40 9.48 -17.54
N GLY A 140 -3.56 10.80 -17.49
CA GLY A 140 -4.67 11.55 -18.04
C GLY A 140 -4.33 12.21 -19.37
N ALA A 141 -4.95 13.36 -19.62
CA ALA A 141 -4.72 14.13 -20.83
C ALA A 141 -3.30 14.71 -20.85
N VAL A 142 -2.70 14.73 -22.05
CA VAL A 142 -1.45 15.46 -22.30
C VAL A 142 -1.74 16.95 -22.24
N ARG A 143 -0.89 17.68 -21.51
CA ARG A 143 -0.93 19.14 -21.41
C ARG A 143 0.45 19.73 -21.63
N THR A 144 0.49 20.93 -22.19
CA THR A 144 1.73 21.70 -22.32
C THR A 144 2.09 22.31 -20.97
N VAL A 145 3.29 22.02 -20.47
CA VAL A 145 3.85 22.49 -19.21
C VAL A 145 5.05 23.38 -19.50
N ASP A 146 5.02 24.61 -18.97
CA ASP A 146 6.16 25.51 -19.03
C ASP A 146 7.15 25.17 -17.91
N VAL A 147 8.33 24.71 -18.30
CA VAL A 147 9.43 24.35 -17.40
C VAL A 147 10.37 25.52 -17.27
N THR A 148 10.70 25.87 -16.03
CA THR A 148 11.76 26.82 -15.70
C THR A 148 12.84 26.08 -14.91
N GLU A 149 14.01 25.91 -15.51
CA GLU A 149 15.16 25.34 -14.82
C GLU A 149 15.93 26.47 -14.13
N THR A 150 16.36 26.23 -12.89
CA THR A 150 17.19 27.16 -12.12
C THR A 150 18.46 26.49 -11.62
N ASP A 151 19.56 27.23 -11.59
CA ASP A 151 20.78 26.80 -10.92
C ASP A 151 20.62 26.76 -9.38
N ARG A 152 21.68 26.38 -8.67
CA ARG A 152 21.70 26.32 -7.19
C ARG A 152 21.52 27.69 -6.54
N ASP A 153 21.81 28.77 -7.26
CA ASP A 153 21.71 30.15 -6.79
C ASP A 153 20.32 30.75 -7.14
N GLY A 154 19.45 29.98 -7.80
CA GLY A 154 18.09 30.38 -8.19
C GLY A 154 18.03 31.17 -9.50
N ASN A 155 19.11 31.26 -10.27
CA ASN A 155 19.09 31.92 -11.57
C ASN A 155 18.49 30.99 -12.62
N VAL A 156 17.62 31.52 -13.48
CA VAL A 156 17.03 30.76 -14.58
C VAL A 156 18.11 30.36 -15.59
N THR A 157 18.27 29.06 -15.81
CA THR A 157 19.23 28.49 -16.77
C THR A 157 18.57 28.10 -18.09
N ALA A 158 17.28 27.72 -18.06
CA ALA A 158 16.51 27.40 -19.24
C ALA A 158 15.01 27.63 -19.00
N GLN A 159 14.29 27.94 -20.08
CA GLN A 159 12.83 28.00 -20.09
C GLN A 159 12.32 27.43 -21.40
N TYR A 160 11.45 26.42 -21.33
CA TYR A 160 10.91 25.72 -22.47
C TYR A 160 9.57 25.08 -22.11
N SER A 161 8.78 24.71 -23.12
CA SER A 161 7.51 24.03 -22.93
C SER A 161 7.65 22.57 -23.35
N ILE A 162 7.11 21.65 -22.56
CA ILE A 162 7.02 20.23 -22.90
C ILE A 162 5.56 19.78 -22.85
N ASP A 163 5.24 18.77 -23.63
CA ASP A 163 3.96 18.09 -23.53
C ASP A 163 4.11 16.92 -22.56
N SER A 164 3.37 16.97 -21.45
CA SER A 164 3.46 16.02 -20.34
C SER A 164 2.07 15.53 -19.96
N PRO A 165 1.88 14.24 -19.63
CA PRO A 165 0.60 13.75 -19.14
C PRO A 165 0.28 14.34 -17.76
N GLU A 166 -1.00 14.60 -17.51
CA GLU A 166 -1.47 14.78 -16.14
C GLU A 166 -1.45 13.43 -15.41
N LEU A 167 -0.73 13.37 -14.30
CA LEU A 167 -0.70 12.20 -13.43
C LEU A 167 -1.67 12.38 -12.27
N SER A 168 -2.50 11.36 -12.03
CA SER A 168 -3.39 11.29 -10.87
C SER A 168 -3.13 10.05 -10.02
N LEU A 169 -3.27 10.18 -8.70
CA LEU A 169 -3.07 9.09 -7.73
C LEU A 169 -4.32 8.24 -7.50
N GLY A 170 -5.48 8.76 -7.90
CA GLY A 170 -6.78 8.16 -7.65
C GLY A 170 -7.13 7.12 -8.71
N PHE A 171 -7.35 5.88 -8.30
CA PHE A 171 -7.81 4.83 -9.21
C PHE A 171 -8.63 3.76 -8.49
N GLU A 172 -9.35 2.98 -9.27
CA GLU A 172 -10.22 1.92 -8.78
C GLU A 172 -9.84 0.57 -9.40
N THR A 173 -10.04 -0.51 -8.64
CA THR A 173 -9.87 -1.87 -9.14
C THR A 173 -10.78 -2.86 -8.42
N GLY A 174 -11.38 -3.77 -9.18
CA GLY A 174 -12.06 -4.96 -8.67
C GLY A 174 -11.23 -6.24 -8.82
N LEU A 175 -10.01 -6.14 -9.35
CA LEU A 175 -9.19 -7.31 -9.65
C LEU A 175 -8.54 -7.85 -8.38
N VAL A 176 -9.04 -9.00 -7.94
CA VAL A 176 -8.53 -9.74 -6.78
C VAL A 176 -8.18 -11.18 -7.13
N SER A 177 -7.37 -11.81 -6.31
CA SER A 177 -7.12 -13.23 -6.39
C SER A 177 -8.36 -14.02 -5.95
N GLU A 178 -8.97 -14.79 -6.84
CA GLU A 178 -10.16 -15.59 -6.50
C GLU A 178 -9.84 -16.81 -5.61
N SER A 179 -8.57 -17.21 -5.55
CA SER A 179 -8.14 -18.47 -4.92
C SER A 179 -7.61 -18.31 -3.50
N HIS A 180 -7.45 -17.09 -2.98
CA HIS A 180 -6.83 -16.86 -1.68
C HIS A 180 -7.89 -16.61 -0.59
N PRO A 181 -7.80 -17.23 0.60
CA PRO A 181 -8.81 -17.07 1.67
C PRO A 181 -9.04 -15.63 2.14
N ILE A 182 -8.04 -14.73 2.00
CA ILE A 182 -8.18 -13.30 2.34
C ILE A 182 -9.16 -12.58 1.40
N THR A 183 -9.22 -13.01 0.15
CA THR A 183 -10.02 -12.40 -0.91
C THR A 183 -11.26 -13.23 -1.24
N GLU A 184 -11.43 -14.38 -0.59
CA GLU A 184 -12.61 -15.23 -0.71
C GLU A 184 -13.87 -14.47 -0.26
N GLY A 185 -14.93 -14.55 -1.08
CA GLY A 185 -16.19 -13.87 -0.80
C GLY A 185 -16.20 -12.37 -1.07
N LEU A 186 -15.08 -11.79 -1.52
CA LEU A 186 -15.08 -10.46 -2.12
C LEU A 186 -15.65 -10.57 -3.54
N ASP A 187 -16.97 -10.50 -3.67
CA ASP A 187 -17.65 -10.32 -4.96
C ASP A 187 -17.42 -8.87 -5.42
N MET A 188 -16.22 -8.64 -5.96
CA MET A 188 -15.85 -7.36 -6.55
C MET A 188 -16.35 -7.40 -8.00
N GLY A 189 -17.48 -6.75 -8.26
CA GLY A 189 -18.07 -6.72 -9.60
C GLY A 189 -17.01 -6.39 -10.66
N ALA A 190 -17.11 -7.01 -11.84
CA ALA A 190 -16.19 -6.73 -12.94
C ALA A 190 -16.10 -5.20 -13.17
N SER A 191 -14.87 -4.72 -13.38
CA SER A 191 -14.59 -3.32 -13.76
C SER A 191 -15.64 -2.83 -14.76
N PRO A 192 -16.19 -1.60 -14.63
CA PRO A 192 -17.37 -1.16 -15.36
C PRO A 192 -16.91 -0.69 -16.75
N ALA A 193 -16.39 -1.63 -17.55
CA ALA A 193 -16.09 -1.39 -18.95
C ALA A 193 -17.35 -1.48 -19.82
N SER A 194 -18.46 -1.98 -19.27
CA SER A 194 -19.76 -2.06 -19.96
C SER A 194 -20.88 -1.73 -18.98
N GLY A 195 -21.40 -0.51 -19.07
CA GLY A 195 -22.58 -0.10 -18.30
C GLY A 195 -23.78 -0.96 -18.67
N GLU A 196 -24.27 -1.74 -17.70
CA GLU A 196 -25.66 -2.18 -17.48
C GLU A 196 -25.61 -3.34 -16.47
N GLY A 197 -25.87 -3.04 -15.19
CA GLY A 197 -25.94 -4.04 -14.11
C GLY A 197 -26.92 -3.57 -13.04
N ASP A 198 -27.97 -4.38 -12.83
CA ASP A 198 -29.08 -4.15 -11.93
C ASP A 198 -28.61 -4.16 -10.46
N SER A 199 -28.97 -3.12 -9.70
CA SER A 199 -28.42 -2.80 -8.39
C SER A 199 -29.28 -3.36 -7.26
N SER A 200 -29.17 -4.66 -6.97
CA SER A 200 -29.92 -5.25 -5.83
C SER A 200 -29.17 -6.20 -4.91
N ASP A 201 -27.88 -6.46 -5.12
CA ASP A 201 -27.06 -7.17 -4.13
C ASP A 201 -25.86 -6.30 -3.72
N ALA A 202 -25.58 -6.28 -2.42
CA ALA A 202 -24.60 -5.42 -1.76
C ALA A 202 -23.14 -5.86 -2.03
N ALA A 203 -22.77 -5.99 -3.30
CA ALA A 203 -21.40 -6.22 -3.74
C ALA A 203 -20.56 -4.96 -3.44
N LEU A 204 -19.36 -5.14 -2.87
CA LEU A 204 -18.35 -4.08 -2.91
C LEU A 204 -18.05 -3.82 -4.37
N SER A 205 -18.41 -2.65 -4.90
CA SER A 205 -18.26 -2.42 -6.33
C SER A 205 -16.78 -2.49 -6.73
N GLN A 206 -15.88 -1.78 -6.03
CA GLN A 206 -14.43 -1.72 -6.32
C GLN A 206 -13.61 -1.29 -5.09
N PHE A 207 -12.31 -1.59 -5.08
CA PHE A 207 -11.34 -0.92 -4.21
C PHE A 207 -10.98 0.44 -4.78
N VAL A 208 -10.90 1.45 -3.91
CA VAL A 208 -10.46 2.80 -4.27
C VAL A 208 -9.10 3.05 -3.61
N PHE A 209 -8.13 3.50 -4.40
CA PHE A 209 -6.81 3.90 -3.95
C PHE A 209 -6.61 5.40 -4.19
N TRP A 210 -5.94 6.08 -3.26
CA TRP A 210 -5.56 7.50 -3.35
C TRP A 210 -4.03 7.68 -3.39
N GLY A 211 -3.35 6.62 -3.82
CA GLY A 211 -1.91 6.44 -3.77
C GLY A 211 -1.58 5.01 -3.38
N ALA A 212 -0.73 4.36 -4.16
CA ALA A 212 -0.22 3.02 -3.89
C ALA A 212 1.20 2.90 -4.41
N ARG A 213 1.98 2.02 -3.79
CA ARG A 213 3.26 1.54 -4.32
C ARG A 213 2.98 0.20 -4.96
N SER A 214 3.61 -0.10 -6.09
CA SER A 214 3.52 -1.44 -6.65
C SER A 214 4.41 -2.40 -5.86
N LEU A 215 4.06 -3.69 -5.90
CA LEU A 215 4.82 -4.76 -5.25
C LEU A 215 5.58 -5.59 -6.27
N GLU A 216 6.81 -5.97 -5.92
CA GLU A 216 7.61 -6.92 -6.68
C GLU A 216 7.75 -8.23 -5.91
N ILE A 217 7.70 -9.35 -6.65
CA ILE A 217 7.76 -10.70 -6.11
C ILE A 217 8.87 -11.50 -6.81
N ASP A 218 9.77 -12.08 -6.03
CA ASP A 218 10.74 -13.06 -6.51
C ASP A 218 10.19 -14.49 -6.39
N ALA A 219 9.63 -14.98 -7.50
CA ALA A 219 9.13 -16.34 -7.59
C ALA A 219 10.22 -17.43 -7.57
N SER A 220 11.51 -17.06 -7.57
CA SER A 220 12.60 -18.04 -7.55
C SER A 220 12.84 -18.64 -6.15
N LEU A 221 12.40 -17.97 -5.09
CA LEU A 221 12.52 -18.45 -3.71
C LEU A 221 11.53 -19.57 -3.42
N GLN A 222 12.03 -20.81 -3.34
CA GLN A 222 11.21 -22.02 -3.22
C GLN A 222 10.59 -22.27 -1.83
N ASN A 223 11.09 -21.60 -0.79
CA ASN A 223 10.72 -21.92 0.60
C ASN A 223 9.60 -21.03 1.16
N GLN A 224 9.05 -20.15 0.34
CA GLN A 224 8.12 -19.11 0.76
C GLN A 224 6.95 -19.08 -0.20
N VAL A 225 5.76 -18.76 0.30
CA VAL A 225 4.55 -18.64 -0.51
C VAL A 225 4.14 -17.18 -0.50
N VAL A 226 4.37 -16.50 -1.61
CA VAL A 226 3.89 -15.14 -1.84
C VAL A 226 2.71 -15.22 -2.80
N THR A 227 1.54 -14.76 -2.36
CA THR A 227 0.33 -14.76 -3.18
C THR A 227 -0.12 -13.32 -3.41
N PRO A 228 -0.10 -12.81 -4.65
CA PRO A 228 -0.73 -11.54 -4.98
C PRO A 228 -2.23 -11.57 -4.65
N LEU A 229 -2.76 -10.49 -4.07
CA LEU A 229 -4.15 -10.41 -3.60
C LEU A 229 -4.98 -9.40 -4.39
N ILE A 230 -4.43 -8.22 -4.65
CA ILE A 230 -5.10 -7.13 -5.35
C ILE A 230 -4.21 -6.66 -6.49
N PHE A 231 -4.80 -6.45 -7.66
CA PHE A 231 -4.11 -6.05 -8.87
C PHE A 231 -4.76 -4.81 -9.48
N VAL A 232 -4.04 -4.18 -10.40
CA VAL A 232 -4.60 -3.21 -11.35
C VAL A 232 -4.04 -3.51 -12.73
N ASP A 233 -4.89 -3.49 -13.77
CA ASP A 233 -4.49 -3.81 -15.16
C ASP A 233 -5.06 -2.78 -16.15
N GLN A 234 -5.04 -1.51 -15.77
CA GLN A 234 -5.47 -0.45 -16.67
C GLN A 234 -4.27 -0.01 -17.54
N PRO A 235 -4.45 0.18 -18.86
CA PRO A 235 -3.33 0.41 -19.78
C PRO A 235 -2.63 1.77 -19.59
N ASN A 236 -3.29 2.71 -18.93
CA ASN A 236 -2.77 4.04 -18.61
C ASN A 236 -2.23 4.13 -17.17
N LEU A 237 -2.13 3.00 -16.46
CA LEU A 237 -1.51 2.93 -15.15
C LEU A 237 -0.09 2.37 -15.23
N TYR A 238 0.80 2.97 -14.44
CA TYR A 238 2.17 2.51 -14.24
C TYR A 238 2.72 3.02 -12.90
N GLY A 239 3.88 2.50 -12.49
CA GLY A 239 4.59 2.97 -11.32
C GLY A 239 5.63 4.03 -11.70
N GLU A 240 5.38 5.28 -11.32
CA GLU A 240 6.25 6.43 -11.60
C GLU A 240 7.34 6.57 -10.53
N THR A 241 8.59 6.45 -10.95
CA THR A 241 9.76 6.48 -10.06
C THR A 241 10.30 7.90 -9.80
N ASP A 242 9.99 8.86 -10.67
CA ASP A 242 10.38 10.27 -10.55
C ASP A 242 9.20 11.20 -10.24
N TYR A 243 8.20 10.68 -9.51
CA TYR A 243 7.02 11.46 -9.10
C TYR A 243 7.39 12.71 -8.28
N ALA A 244 8.52 12.67 -7.55
CA ALA A 244 9.05 13.85 -6.85
C ALA A 244 9.37 15.00 -7.81
N THR A 245 9.89 14.70 -9.00
CA THR A 245 10.17 15.70 -10.03
C THR A 245 8.88 16.19 -10.67
N TYR A 246 7.91 15.32 -10.94
CA TYR A 246 6.57 15.73 -11.39
C TYR A 246 5.96 16.78 -10.44
N VAL A 247 5.93 16.51 -9.13
CA VAL A 247 5.39 17.45 -8.13
C VAL A 247 6.19 18.76 -8.08
N ARG A 248 7.53 18.69 -8.07
CA ARG A 248 8.42 19.87 -7.96
C ARG A 248 8.36 20.78 -9.17
N THR A 249 8.21 20.20 -10.36
CA THR A 249 8.19 20.93 -11.64
C THR A 249 6.77 21.33 -12.07
N ASN A 250 5.77 21.10 -11.21
CA ASN A 250 4.36 21.35 -11.52
C ASN A 250 3.87 20.58 -12.76
N GLY A 251 4.36 19.36 -12.93
CA GLY A 251 3.82 18.40 -13.87
C GLY A 251 4.73 18.02 -15.03
N ALA A 252 6.02 18.34 -15.00
CA ALA A 252 6.97 17.96 -16.03
C ALA A 252 7.66 16.64 -15.67
N VAL A 253 7.15 15.53 -16.19
CA VAL A 253 7.80 14.21 -16.14
C VAL A 253 7.40 13.42 -17.39
N GLU A 254 8.28 12.55 -17.88
CA GLU A 254 7.98 11.65 -18.97
C GLU A 254 8.17 10.20 -18.50
N TYR A 255 7.14 9.39 -18.75
CA TYR A 255 7.25 8.10 -19.44
C TYR A 255 8.61 7.38 -19.50
N ASN A 256 9.27 6.93 -18.42
CA ASN A 256 10.60 6.33 -18.54
C ASN A 256 10.58 4.79 -18.56
N ILE A 257 10.45 4.21 -19.75
CA ILE A 257 10.39 2.75 -20.02
C ILE A 257 11.53 1.94 -19.34
N GLY A 258 12.67 2.56 -18.99
CA GLY A 258 13.79 1.89 -18.33
C GLY A 258 13.89 2.07 -16.81
N SER A 259 13.09 2.96 -16.22
CA SER A 259 13.09 3.28 -14.79
C SER A 259 11.75 2.96 -14.14
N ASP A 260 10.68 3.33 -14.83
CA ASP A 260 9.32 3.16 -14.36
C ASP A 260 8.84 1.73 -14.53
N SER A 261 7.90 1.34 -13.68
CA SER A 261 7.27 0.04 -13.77
C SER A 261 6.61 -0.11 -15.15
N ALA A 262 6.77 -1.29 -15.75
CA ALA A 262 6.16 -1.58 -17.05
C ALA A 262 4.65 -1.40 -16.95
N ARG A 263 4.05 -0.83 -17.99
CA ARG A 263 2.59 -0.78 -18.12
C ARG A 263 2.01 -2.20 -18.16
N GLY A 264 0.88 -2.38 -17.50
CA GLY A 264 0.20 -3.66 -17.40
C GLY A 264 -0.15 -4.00 -15.95
N PRO A 265 -0.34 -5.30 -15.64
CA PRO A 265 -0.75 -5.72 -14.31
C PRO A 265 0.27 -5.33 -13.24
N LEU A 266 -0.12 -4.46 -12.32
CA LEU A 266 0.64 -4.13 -11.11
C LEU A 266 -0.01 -4.81 -9.90
N ILE A 267 0.82 -5.28 -8.98
CA ILE A 267 0.39 -5.87 -7.72
C ILE A 267 0.33 -4.75 -6.67
N LEU A 268 -0.80 -4.65 -5.97
CA LEU A 268 -1.04 -3.60 -4.96
C LEU A 268 -1.10 -4.16 -3.54
N ALA A 269 -1.42 -5.44 -3.41
CA ALA A 269 -1.41 -6.16 -2.14
C ALA A 269 -0.99 -7.61 -2.38
N ALA A 270 -0.28 -8.19 -1.42
CA ALA A 270 0.13 -9.58 -1.43
C ALA A 270 0.06 -10.16 -0.01
N SER A 271 -0.21 -11.47 0.09
CA SER A 271 0.04 -12.24 1.29
C SER A 271 1.42 -12.90 1.18
N LEU A 272 2.05 -13.07 2.33
CA LEU A 272 3.33 -13.76 2.45
C LEU A 272 3.23 -14.76 3.59
N GLU A 273 3.54 -16.00 3.29
CA GLU A 273 3.52 -17.10 4.26
C GLU A 273 4.85 -17.85 4.22
N ASN A 274 5.40 -18.07 5.41
CA ASN A 274 6.46 -19.03 5.61
C ASN A 274 5.84 -20.35 6.11
N PRO A 275 5.69 -21.37 5.23
CA PRO A 275 4.97 -22.60 5.57
C PRO A 275 5.66 -23.42 6.66
N THR A 276 6.91 -23.11 7.01
CA THR A 276 7.65 -23.81 8.06
C THR A 276 7.28 -23.34 9.47
N VAL A 277 6.71 -22.14 9.61
CA VAL A 277 6.36 -21.54 10.90
C VAL A 277 4.88 -21.17 11.04
N GLY A 278 4.14 -21.17 9.93
CA GLY A 278 2.69 -20.99 9.88
C GLY A 278 2.23 -19.53 9.96
#